data_AF-A0A1Q6PWL2-F1
#
_entry.id   AF-A0A1Q6PWL2-F1
#
_cell.length_a   1.000
_cell.length_b   1.000
_cell.length_c   1.000
_cell.angle_alpha   90.00
_cell.angle_beta   90.00
_cell.angle_gamma   90.00
#
_symmetry.space_group_name_H-M   'P 1'
#
loop_
_entity.id
_entity.type
_entity.pdbx_description
1 polymer ?
#
loop_
_entity_poly.entity_id
_entity_poly.type
_entity_poly.pdbx_seq_one_letter_code
_entity_poly.pdbx_strand_id
1 'polypeptide(L)'
;MLFRRVRAEFSDGVIDLLPLRLYPPEKEMGFGRVYDYMIVPHGTHREVGRISLRMGESPCVYYFGHIGYHVDPPYRGNHYARRACALLRPLIALHGKSSVVITTDPDNWASRKTCLGLGCTLERTVAVPQEIRDRWEISAVKCRYIWRIDG
;
A
#
# COMPACT_ATOMS: atom_id res chain seq x y z
N MET A 1 10.57 -29.39 -15.16
CA MET A 1 10.45 -28.51 -13.98
C MET A 1 9.08 -27.87 -13.98
N LEU A 2 8.22 -28.24 -13.03
CA LEU A 2 6.89 -27.66 -12.92
C LEU A 2 7.03 -26.30 -12.22
N PHE A 3 7.06 -25.19 -12.96
CA PHE A 3 6.91 -23.87 -12.37
C PHE A 3 5.54 -23.84 -11.69
N ARG A 4 5.52 -23.89 -10.36
CA ARG A 4 4.28 -23.74 -9.59
C ARG A 4 3.78 -22.32 -9.86
N ARG A 5 2.84 -22.17 -10.80
CA ARG A 5 2.21 -20.87 -11.09
C ARG A 5 1.74 -20.28 -9.77
N VAL A 6 2.33 -19.16 -9.37
CA VAL A 6 1.85 -18.37 -8.22
C VAL A 6 0.42 -17.98 -8.56
N ARG A 7 -0.54 -18.46 -7.78
CA ARG A 7 -1.95 -18.10 -7.95
C ARG A 7 -2.18 -16.73 -7.34
N ALA A 8 -3.08 -15.95 -7.96
CA ALA A 8 -3.57 -14.73 -7.37
C ALA A 8 -4.22 -15.02 -6.01
N GLU A 9 -3.89 -14.22 -5.01
CA GLU A 9 -4.52 -14.27 -3.69
C GLU A 9 -5.80 -13.42 -3.67
N PHE A 10 -5.78 -12.29 -4.39
CA PHE A 10 -6.94 -11.42 -4.59
C PHE A 10 -7.09 -11.06 -6.07
N SER A 11 -8.33 -10.87 -6.52
CA SER A 11 -8.65 -10.49 -7.89
C SER A 11 -9.97 -9.72 -7.94
N ASP A 12 -10.06 -8.73 -8.82
CA ASP A 12 -11.31 -8.06 -9.20
C ASP A 12 -11.70 -8.29 -10.67
N GLY A 13 -11.02 -9.24 -11.35
CA GLY A 13 -11.19 -9.51 -12.78
C GLY A 13 -10.52 -8.49 -13.72
N VAL A 14 -9.96 -7.40 -13.20
CA VAL A 14 -9.15 -6.41 -13.96
C VAL A 14 -7.69 -6.51 -13.58
N ILE A 15 -7.40 -6.62 -12.28
CA ILE A 15 -6.07 -6.91 -11.76
C ILE A 15 -6.10 -8.11 -10.83
N ASP A 16 -4.95 -8.74 -10.70
CA ASP A 16 -4.67 -9.77 -9.71
C ASP A 16 -3.56 -9.29 -8.76
N LEU A 17 -3.66 -9.68 -7.49
CA LEU A 17 -2.60 -9.53 -6.50
C LEU A 17 -1.91 -10.87 -6.30
N LEU A 18 -0.67 -10.97 -6.75
CA LEU A 18 0.15 -12.17 -6.61
C LEU A 18 1.08 -11.98 -5.41
N PRO A 19 1.08 -12.90 -4.42
CA PRO A 19 1.90 -12.75 -3.23
C PRO A 19 3.39 -12.72 -3.59
N LEU A 20 4.10 -11.77 -3.01
CA LEU A 20 5.53 -11.57 -3.14
C LEU A 20 6.19 -11.85 -1.79
N ARG A 21 7.31 -12.58 -1.79
CA ARG A 21 8.14 -12.73 -0.59
C ARG A 21 9.33 -11.79 -0.72
N LEU A 22 9.26 -10.69 0.01
CA LEU A 22 10.39 -9.78 0.18
C LEU A 22 11.17 -10.15 1.45
N TYR A 23 12.40 -9.67 1.53
CA TYR A 23 13.12 -9.67 2.79
C TYR A 23 12.33 -8.85 3.81
N PRO A 24 12.22 -9.33 5.06
CA PRO A 24 11.51 -8.58 6.08
C PRO A 24 12.16 -7.20 6.25
N PRO A 25 11.35 -6.14 6.43
CA PRO A 25 11.88 -4.82 6.73
C PRO A 25 12.66 -4.85 8.04
N GLU A 26 13.47 -3.82 8.28
CA GLU A 26 14.21 -3.71 9.53
C GLU A 26 13.25 -3.71 10.73
N LYS A 27 13.55 -4.55 11.72
CA LYS A 27 12.67 -4.78 12.88
C LYS A 27 12.31 -3.47 13.60
N GLU A 28 13.23 -2.53 13.64
CA GLU A 28 13.07 -1.20 14.24
C GLU A 28 11.96 -0.37 13.58
N MET A 29 11.64 -0.63 12.30
CA MET A 29 10.52 0.05 11.64
C MET A 29 9.18 -0.34 12.24
N GLY A 30 9.07 -1.48 12.95
CA GLY A 30 7.83 -1.86 13.62
C GLY A 30 6.64 -2.03 12.67
N PHE A 31 6.88 -2.40 11.40
CA PHE A 31 5.83 -2.64 10.40
C PHE A 31 4.94 -3.84 10.72
N GLY A 32 5.31 -4.64 11.72
CA GLY A 32 4.58 -5.83 12.13
C GLY A 32 4.56 -6.87 11.01
N ARG A 33 3.43 -7.57 10.86
CA ARG A 33 3.23 -8.47 9.72
C ARG A 33 3.04 -7.63 8.45
N VAL A 34 3.82 -7.95 7.43
CA VAL A 34 3.76 -7.30 6.12
C VAL A 34 3.23 -8.29 5.09
N TYR A 35 2.33 -7.80 4.25
CA TYR A 35 1.82 -8.51 3.08
C TYR A 35 2.20 -7.74 1.83
N ASP A 36 3.08 -8.32 1.02
CA ASP A 36 3.55 -7.74 -0.23
C ASP A 36 2.94 -8.47 -1.42
N TYR A 37 2.46 -7.70 -2.39
CA TYR A 37 1.89 -8.24 -3.62
C TYR A 37 2.46 -7.54 -4.84
N MET A 38 2.69 -8.33 -5.89
CA MET A 38 2.74 -7.80 -7.25
C MET A 38 1.33 -7.45 -7.69
N ILE A 39 1.19 -6.30 -8.34
CA ILE A 39 -0.01 -5.93 -9.10
C ILE A 39 0.23 -6.40 -10.53
N VAL A 40 -0.67 -7.21 -11.07
CA VAL A 40 -0.61 -7.68 -12.47
C VAL A 40 -1.99 -7.50 -13.14
N PRO A 41 -2.05 -7.25 -14.46
CA PRO A 41 -3.30 -7.36 -15.20
C PRO A 41 -3.89 -8.77 -15.07
N HIS A 42 -5.21 -8.88 -14.97
CA HIS A 42 -5.90 -10.14 -14.70
C HIS A 42 -5.50 -11.26 -15.68
N GLY A 43 -5.23 -12.45 -15.14
CA GLY A 43 -4.85 -13.63 -15.93
C GLY A 43 -3.44 -13.59 -16.50
N THR A 44 -2.66 -12.55 -16.18
CA THR A 44 -1.26 -12.42 -16.60
C THR A 44 -0.30 -12.61 -15.42
N HIS A 45 1.00 -12.68 -15.71
CA HIS A 45 2.07 -12.66 -14.71
C HIS A 45 3.00 -11.45 -14.91
N ARG A 46 2.52 -10.42 -15.62
CA ARG A 46 3.30 -9.22 -15.91
C ARG A 46 3.15 -8.24 -14.75
N GLU A 47 4.21 -8.08 -13.97
CA GLU A 47 4.27 -7.06 -12.92
C GLU A 47 4.12 -5.67 -13.55
N VAL A 48 3.21 -4.87 -13.00
CA VAL A 48 2.95 -3.47 -13.40
C VAL A 48 3.04 -2.50 -12.22
N GLY A 49 3.41 -3.02 -11.06
CA GLY A 49 3.51 -2.29 -9.81
C GLY A 49 3.47 -3.23 -8.61
N ARG A 50 3.57 -2.66 -7.41
CA ARG A 50 3.49 -3.40 -6.14
C ARG A 50 2.64 -2.67 -5.13
N ILE A 51 2.13 -3.44 -4.17
CA ILE A 51 1.45 -2.93 -2.99
C ILE A 51 1.93 -3.70 -1.76
N SER A 52 2.10 -2.97 -0.66
CA SER A 52 2.51 -3.49 0.64
C SER A 52 1.51 -3.05 1.69
N LEU A 53 1.05 -3.99 2.51
CA LEU A 53 0.20 -3.77 3.68
C LEU A 53 0.94 -4.13 4.95
N ARG A 54 1.10 -3.15 5.84
CA ARG A 54 1.82 -3.22 7.12
C ARG A 54 0.80 -3.21 8.25
N MET A 55 0.83 -4.22 9.11
CA MET A 55 -0.14 -4.40 10.20
C MET A 55 0.30 -3.83 11.55
N GLY A 56 1.58 -3.48 11.69
CA GLY A 56 2.13 -2.90 12.91
C GLY A 56 1.57 -1.52 13.22
N GLU A 57 1.87 -1.04 14.42
CA GLU A 57 1.59 0.32 14.88
C GLU A 57 2.90 0.86 15.47
N SER A 58 3.55 1.78 14.77
CA SER A 58 4.84 2.34 15.15
C SER A 58 4.99 3.76 14.60
N PRO A 59 5.98 4.54 15.07
CA PRO A 59 6.31 5.82 14.45
C PRO A 59 6.58 5.69 12.94
N CYS A 60 7.25 4.63 12.48
CA CYS A 60 7.43 4.45 11.03
C CYS A 60 6.09 4.16 10.34
N VAL A 61 5.20 3.31 10.87
CA VAL A 61 3.87 3.12 10.25
C VAL A 61 3.08 4.44 10.21
N TYR A 62 3.28 5.34 11.18
CA TYR A 62 2.68 6.67 11.13
C TYR A 62 3.14 7.49 9.91
N TYR A 63 4.41 7.46 9.53
CA TYR A 63 4.91 8.27 8.40
C TYR A 63 4.92 7.54 7.05
N PHE A 64 5.10 6.22 7.05
CA PHE A 64 5.04 5.37 5.85
C PHE A 64 3.61 4.89 5.53
N GLY A 65 2.68 5.01 6.47
CA GLY A 65 1.31 4.49 6.36
C GLY A 65 1.24 2.98 6.52
N HIS A 66 0.03 2.45 6.70
CA HIS A 66 -0.25 1.01 6.65
C HIS A 66 -0.15 0.49 5.22
N ILE A 67 -0.51 1.29 4.21
CA ILE A 67 -0.44 0.89 2.80
C ILE A 67 0.57 1.76 2.05
N GLY A 68 1.45 1.11 1.30
CA GLY A 68 2.33 1.75 0.33
C GLY A 68 2.21 1.04 -1.01
N TYR A 69 2.28 1.78 -2.11
CA TYR A 69 2.21 1.20 -3.45
C TYR A 69 3.00 2.03 -4.46
N HIS A 70 3.30 1.41 -5.59
CA HIS A 70 3.67 2.08 -6.81
C HIS A 70 3.03 1.38 -8.01
N VAL A 71 2.85 2.13 -9.10
CA VAL A 71 2.48 1.62 -10.42
C VAL A 71 3.51 2.14 -11.41
N ASP A 72 4.06 1.25 -12.23
CA ASP A 72 5.13 1.60 -13.15
C ASP A 72 4.63 2.62 -14.18
N PRO A 73 5.48 3.58 -14.61
CA PRO A 73 5.06 4.68 -15.47
C PRO A 73 4.19 4.30 -16.67
N PRO A 74 4.46 3.21 -17.42
CA PRO A 74 3.66 2.83 -18.58
C PRO A 74 2.21 2.40 -18.28
N TYR A 75 1.87 2.06 -17.02
CA TYR A 75 0.55 1.56 -16.64
C TYR A 75 -0.21 2.50 -15.69
N ARG A 76 0.34 3.68 -15.42
CA ARG A 76 -0.36 4.73 -14.66
C ARG A 76 -1.61 5.19 -15.43
N GLY A 77 -2.57 5.76 -14.70
CA GLY A 77 -3.86 6.19 -15.26
C GLY A 77 -4.93 5.09 -15.34
N ASN A 78 -4.58 3.81 -15.17
CA ASN A 78 -5.54 2.70 -15.21
C ASN A 78 -6.23 2.37 -13.85
N HIS A 79 -6.09 3.25 -12.86
CA HIS A 79 -6.61 3.07 -11.49
C HIS A 79 -6.13 1.81 -10.74
N TYR A 80 -5.05 1.16 -11.18
CA TYR A 80 -4.55 -0.07 -10.56
C TYR A 80 -4.20 0.08 -9.08
N ALA A 81 -3.61 1.20 -8.65
CA ALA A 81 -3.36 1.46 -7.23
C ALA A 81 -4.64 1.47 -6.38
N ARG A 82 -5.71 2.09 -6.87
CA ARG A 82 -7.02 2.12 -6.19
C ARG A 82 -7.62 0.73 -6.08
N ARG A 83 -7.61 -0.03 -7.18
CA ARG A 83 -8.11 -1.42 -7.21
C ARG A 83 -7.31 -2.31 -6.25
N ALA A 84 -5.98 -2.19 -6.26
CA ALA A 84 -5.10 -2.96 -5.40
C ALA A 84 -5.38 -2.67 -3.92
N CYS A 85 -5.56 -1.40 -3.54
CA CYS A 85 -5.96 -1.06 -2.17
C CYS A 85 -7.32 -1.67 -1.80
N ALA A 86 -8.32 -1.54 -2.69
CA ALA A 86 -9.66 -2.10 -2.47
C ALA A 86 -9.64 -3.61 -2.24
N LEU A 87 -8.83 -4.36 -2.99
CA LEU A 87 -8.67 -5.80 -2.86
C LEU A 87 -8.10 -6.24 -1.51
N LEU A 88 -7.37 -5.37 -0.81
CA LEU A 88 -6.83 -5.67 0.52
C LEU A 88 -7.85 -5.47 1.65
N ARG A 89 -9.02 -4.88 1.37
CA ARG A 89 -10.04 -4.57 2.39
C ARG A 89 -10.44 -5.80 3.24
N PRO A 90 -10.73 -6.98 2.66
CA PRO A 90 -11.06 -8.17 3.44
C PRO A 90 -9.92 -8.61 4.36
N LEU A 91 -8.66 -8.51 3.90
CA LEU A 91 -7.49 -8.85 4.69
C LEU A 91 -7.30 -7.88 5.87
N ILE A 92 -7.53 -6.59 5.65
CA ILE A 92 -7.47 -5.57 6.71
C ILE A 92 -8.54 -5.85 7.78
N ALA A 93 -9.77 -6.13 7.35
CA ALA A 93 -10.89 -6.47 8.24
C ALA A 93 -10.64 -7.77 9.03
N LEU A 94 -10.08 -8.80 8.38
CA LEU A 94 -9.69 -10.06 9.03
C LEU A 94 -8.69 -9.84 10.17
N HIS A 95 -7.84 -8.82 10.05
CA HIS A 95 -6.90 -8.41 11.08
C HIS A 95 -7.50 -7.48 12.15
N GLY A 96 -8.82 -7.27 12.14
CA GLY A 96 -9.54 -6.50 13.15
C GLY A 96 -9.30 -4.99 13.10
N LYS A 97 -8.75 -4.46 12.00
CA LYS A 97 -8.56 -3.01 11.85
C LYS A 97 -9.83 -2.37 11.28
N SER A 98 -10.44 -1.48 12.06
CA SER A 98 -11.58 -0.64 11.65
C SER A 98 -11.19 0.48 10.67
N SER A 99 -9.90 0.84 10.64
CA SER A 99 -9.34 1.82 9.71
C SER A 99 -7.84 1.61 9.49
N VAL A 100 -7.34 2.14 8.39
CA VAL A 100 -5.91 2.17 8.05
C VAL A 100 -5.53 3.53 7.47
N VAL A 101 -4.23 3.83 7.45
CA VAL A 101 -3.69 5.06 6.87
C VAL A 101 -2.93 4.77 5.60
N ILE A 102 -3.22 5.56 4.57
CA ILE A 102 -2.38 5.68 3.38
C ILE A 102 -1.63 7.00 3.49
N THR A 103 -0.30 6.96 3.36
CA THR A 103 0.50 8.19 3.32
C THR A 103 0.97 8.47 1.91
N THR A 104 1.05 9.75 1.57
CA THR A 104 1.55 10.16 0.27
C THR A 104 2.17 11.55 0.33
N ASP A 105 3.07 11.85 -0.59
CA ASP A 105 3.70 13.16 -0.66
C ASP A 105 2.67 14.24 -1.06
N PRO A 106 2.81 15.48 -0.59
CA PRO A 106 1.87 16.55 -0.90
C PRO A 106 1.68 16.82 -2.40
N ASP A 107 2.76 16.68 -3.18
CA ASP A 107 2.81 16.88 -4.62
C ASP A 107 2.40 15.64 -5.43
N ASN A 108 2.22 14.48 -4.79
CA ASN A 108 1.76 13.26 -5.43
C ASN A 108 0.23 13.29 -5.62
N TRP A 109 -0.22 14.16 -6.53
CA TRP A 109 -1.62 14.35 -6.86
C TRP A 109 -2.33 13.06 -7.32
N ALA A 110 -1.61 12.17 -8.01
CA ALA A 110 -2.16 10.89 -8.45
C ALA A 110 -2.55 10.00 -7.26
N SER A 111 -1.67 9.86 -6.28
CA SER A 111 -1.93 9.08 -5.07
C SER A 111 -2.98 9.73 -4.16
N ARG A 112 -3.00 11.06 -4.06
CA ARG A 112 -4.07 11.80 -3.38
C ARG A 112 -5.44 11.51 -4.01
N LYS A 113 -5.54 11.53 -5.34
CA LYS A 113 -6.76 11.16 -6.07
C LYS A 113 -7.14 9.69 -5.83
N THR A 114 -6.17 8.78 -5.74
CA THR A 114 -6.43 7.38 -5.34
C THR A 114 -7.07 7.32 -3.95
N CYS A 115 -6.52 8.02 -2.96
CA CYS A 115 -7.07 8.06 -1.60
C CYS A 115 -8.51 8.61 -1.58
N LEU A 116 -8.76 9.73 -2.27
CA LEU A 116 -10.10 10.30 -2.38
C LEU A 116 -11.08 9.33 -3.08
N GLY A 117 -10.64 8.66 -4.14
CA GLY A 117 -11.44 7.65 -4.82
C GLY A 117 -11.77 6.44 -3.95
N LEU A 118 -10.91 6.09 -2.99
CA LEU A 118 -11.19 5.04 -2.00
C LEU A 118 -12.21 5.49 -0.93
N GLY A 119 -12.58 6.78 -0.89
CA GLY A 119 -13.37 7.36 0.18
C GLY A 119 -12.54 7.70 1.43
N CYS A 120 -11.22 7.81 1.29
CA CYS A 120 -10.38 8.23 2.41
C CYS A 120 -10.61 9.69 2.76
N THR A 121 -10.48 10.02 4.05
CA THR A 121 -10.48 11.40 4.53
C THR A 121 -9.05 11.85 4.81
N LEU A 122 -8.67 13.05 4.33
CA LEU A 122 -7.39 13.66 4.71
C LEU A 122 -7.44 13.99 6.20
N GLU A 123 -6.58 13.35 7.00
CA GLU A 123 -6.43 13.63 8.43
C GLU A 123 -5.61 14.89 8.64
N ARG A 124 -4.42 14.94 8.02
CA ARG A 124 -3.45 16.04 8.16
C ARG A 124 -2.30 15.92 7.16
N THR A 125 -1.58 17.03 7.02
CA THR A 125 -0.24 17.06 6.43
C THR A 125 0.77 17.23 7.55
N VAL A 126 1.76 16.34 7.64
CA VAL A 126 2.73 16.27 8.76
C VAL A 126 4.15 16.35 8.24
N ALA A 127 5.00 17.07 8.97
CA ALA A 127 6.45 16.97 8.80
C ALA A 127 6.93 15.63 9.37
N VAL A 128 7.78 14.93 8.64
CA VAL A 128 8.46 13.72 9.12
C VAL A 128 9.63 14.15 9.99
N PRO A 129 9.79 13.64 11.22
CA PRO A 129 10.92 13.94 12.10
C PRO A 129 12.27 13.67 11.43
N GLN A 130 13.27 14.49 11.75
CA GLN A 130 14.59 14.36 11.15
C GLN A 130 15.23 13.00 11.44
N GLU A 131 15.05 12.48 12.66
CA GLU A 131 15.60 11.19 13.09
C GLU A 131 15.08 10.01 12.25
N ILE A 132 13.87 10.14 11.68
CA ILE A 132 13.29 9.14 10.78
C ILE A 132 13.86 9.31 9.37
N ARG A 133 14.04 10.55 8.88
CA ARG A 133 14.60 10.84 7.55
C ARG A 133 16.08 10.51 7.44
N ASP A 134 16.82 10.66 8.53
CA ASP A 134 18.24 10.35 8.58
C ASP A 134 18.50 8.84 8.53
N ARG A 135 17.49 8.04 8.93
CA ARG A 135 17.56 6.57 8.93
C ARG A 135 16.94 5.95 7.69
N TRP A 136 15.86 6.52 7.16
CA TRP A 136 15.06 5.91 6.12
C TRP A 136 14.80 6.87 4.96
N GLU A 137 14.79 6.32 3.75
CA GLU A 137 14.39 7.08 2.56
C GLU A 137 12.90 7.43 2.61
N ILE A 138 12.61 8.67 2.99
CA ILE A 138 11.25 9.20 3.10
C ILE A 138 11.24 10.72 2.92
N SER A 139 10.26 11.21 2.16
CA SER A 139 10.03 12.64 1.95
C SER A 139 9.75 13.38 3.26
N ALA A 140 10.18 14.64 3.34
CA ALA A 140 10.12 15.43 4.57
C ALA A 140 8.71 15.77 5.05
N VAL A 141 7.71 15.66 4.19
CA VAL A 141 6.31 15.95 4.49
C VAL A 141 5.43 14.85 3.92
N LYS A 142 4.43 14.42 4.68
CA LYS A 142 3.46 13.41 4.27
C LYS A 142 2.03 13.88 4.53
N CYS A 143 1.16 13.64 3.56
CA CYS A 143 -0.28 13.71 3.75
C CYS A 143 -0.77 12.36 4.25
N ARG A 144 -1.51 12.36 5.35
CA ARG A 144 -2.08 11.16 5.97
C ARG A 144 -3.57 11.08 5.65
N TYR A 145 -3.96 10.01 4.97
CA TYR A 145 -5.35 9.74 4.60
C TYR A 145 -5.86 8.55 5.40
N ILE A 146 -6.95 8.73 6.15
CA ILE A 146 -7.62 7.65 6.89
C ILE A 146 -8.64 7.00 5.96
N TRP A 147 -8.51 5.68 5.81
CA TRP A 147 -9.49 4.84 5.14
C TRP A 147 -10.24 4.01 6.17
N ARG A 148 -11.54 4.24 6.32
CA ARG A 148 -12.41 3.43 7.19
C ARG A 148 -12.78 2.13 6.48
N ILE A 149 -12.65 1.03 7.20
CA ILE A 149 -12.87 -0.33 6.71
C ILE A 149 -14.24 -0.84 7.15
N ASP A 150 -14.77 -0.32 8.24
CA ASP A 150 -16.14 -0.54 8.67
C ASP A 150 -17.05 0.42 7.89
N GLY A 151 -17.78 -0.11 6.90
CA GLY A 151 -18.60 0.67 5.96
C GLY A 151 -19.29 -0.15 4.88
#